data_AF-A0A8H4N2J8-F1
#
_entry.id   AF-A0A8H4N2J8-F1
#
_cell.length_a   1.000
_cell.length_b   1.000
_cell.length_c   1.000
_cell.angle_alpha   90.00
_cell.angle_beta   90.00
_cell.angle_gamma   90.00
#
_symmetry.space_group_name_H-M   'P 1'
#
loop_
_entity.id
_entity.type
_entity.pdbx_description
1 polymer ?
#
loop_
_entity_poly.entity_id
_entity_poly.type
_entity_poly.pdbx_seq_one_letter_code
_entity_poly.pdbx_strand_id
1 'polypeptide(L)'
;MGNPWSPANANGTVILRLAENSLMHEEMVDFINSRTTALPIEHLTYSTGPRGSRRLRRAVPELLNDEFQSRETITIDNVFITPGLASTIDALTWVICNEGDGILVLQPYYNGFDVDILNRSNARVVGVPYNGIEGYSDLDDLFHPEVTRKAIEAAFNKA
;
A
#
# COMPACT_ATOMS: atom_id res chain seq x y z
N MET A 1 -10.43 -27.25 -1.68
CA MET A 1 -9.02 -27.41 -1.26
C MET A 1 -8.15 -27.27 -2.49
N GLY A 2 -7.15 -26.39 -2.47
CA GLY A 2 -6.41 -25.93 -3.67
C GLY A 2 -5.27 -26.83 -4.18
N ASN A 3 -5.20 -28.09 -3.76
CA ASN A 3 -4.15 -29.06 -4.14
C ASN A 3 -2.72 -28.44 -4.20
N PRO A 4 -2.22 -27.79 -3.15
CA PRO A 4 -0.93 -27.10 -3.21
C PRO A 4 0.21 -28.09 -3.40
N TRP A 5 1.25 -27.65 -4.11
CA TRP A 5 2.52 -28.36 -4.20
C TRP A 5 3.16 -28.49 -2.83
N SER A 6 3.79 -29.63 -2.58
CA SER A 6 4.70 -29.84 -1.45
C SER A 6 5.70 -30.94 -1.81
N PRO A 7 6.78 -31.14 -1.03
CA PRO A 7 7.68 -32.29 -1.22
C PRO A 7 6.95 -33.65 -1.21
N ALA A 8 5.82 -33.76 -0.49
CA ALA A 8 4.98 -34.96 -0.45
C ALA A 8 3.87 -35.00 -1.53
N ASN A 9 3.70 -33.91 -2.29
CA ASN A 9 2.69 -33.77 -3.35
C ASN A 9 3.30 -33.06 -4.57
N ALA A 10 4.15 -33.76 -5.30
CA ALA A 10 4.85 -33.22 -6.47
C ALA A 10 3.90 -32.80 -7.61
N ASN A 11 2.68 -33.35 -7.67
CA ASN A 11 1.64 -33.00 -8.64
C ASN A 11 0.72 -31.85 -8.17
N GLY A 12 1.03 -31.23 -7.03
CA GLY A 12 0.28 -30.07 -6.55
C GLY A 12 0.59 -28.80 -7.34
N THR A 13 -0.27 -27.81 -7.23
CA THR A 13 -0.12 -26.49 -7.85
C THR A 13 0.90 -25.65 -7.09
N VAL A 14 1.89 -25.14 -7.81
CA VAL A 14 2.82 -24.12 -7.28
C VAL A 14 2.12 -22.76 -7.28
N ILE A 15 2.11 -22.09 -6.13
CA ILE A 15 1.41 -20.82 -5.93
C ILE A 15 2.37 -19.68 -6.28
N LEU A 16 2.16 -19.04 -7.45
CA LEU A 16 2.94 -17.88 -7.92
C LEU A 16 2.10 -16.58 -7.98
N ARG A 17 0.93 -16.58 -7.34
CA ARG A 17 -0.05 -15.48 -7.43
C ARG A 17 -0.09 -14.56 -6.20
N LEU A 18 0.67 -14.89 -5.16
CA LEU A 18 0.70 -14.12 -3.92
C LEU A 18 1.95 -13.27 -3.91
N ALA A 19 1.78 -11.96 -3.74
CA ALA A 19 2.88 -11.02 -3.55
C ALA A 19 3.36 -11.09 -2.09
N GLU A 20 4.05 -12.17 -1.74
CA GLU A 20 4.64 -12.38 -0.41
C GLU A 20 6.16 -12.47 -0.54
N ASN A 21 6.89 -11.82 0.36
CA ASN A 21 8.34 -11.91 0.43
C ASN A 21 8.75 -12.76 1.63
N SER A 22 8.96 -14.06 1.38
CA SER A 22 9.39 -15.03 2.40
C SER A 22 10.90 -15.16 2.54
N LEU A 23 11.68 -14.37 1.80
CA LEU A 23 13.14 -14.54 1.69
C LEU A 23 13.89 -14.22 2.99
N MET A 24 13.31 -13.41 3.88
CA MET A 24 13.96 -12.93 5.11
C MET A 24 13.24 -13.38 6.38
N HIS A 25 12.39 -14.41 6.31
CA HIS A 25 11.58 -14.81 7.45
C HIS A 25 12.43 -15.24 8.66
N GLU A 26 13.49 -16.01 8.45
CA GLU A 26 14.35 -16.48 9.55
C GLU A 26 15.08 -15.32 10.22
N GLU A 27 15.67 -14.41 9.44
CA GLU A 27 16.35 -13.23 9.95
C GLU A 27 15.41 -12.30 10.72
N MET A 28 14.17 -12.14 10.23
CA MET A 28 13.15 -11.34 10.91
C MET A 28 12.71 -11.98 12.23
N VAL A 29 12.55 -13.30 12.28
CA VAL A 29 12.24 -14.04 13.52
C VAL A 29 13.35 -13.88 14.54
N ASP A 30 14.61 -14.08 14.14
CA ASP A 30 15.77 -13.90 15.01
C ASP A 30 15.89 -12.47 15.53
N PHE A 31 15.66 -11.47 14.67
CA PHE A 31 15.65 -10.07 15.06
C PHE A 31 14.54 -9.76 16.08
N ILE A 32 13.32 -10.23 15.83
CA ILE A 32 12.18 -10.03 16.74
C ILE A 32 12.48 -10.70 18.10
N ASN A 33 12.91 -11.95 18.11
CA ASN A 33 13.19 -12.68 19.34
C ASN A 33 14.32 -12.05 20.16
N SER A 34 15.36 -11.54 19.50
CA SER A 34 16.52 -10.92 20.17
C SER A 34 16.28 -9.48 20.63
N ARG A 35 15.32 -8.76 20.06
CA ARG A 35 15.08 -7.33 20.31
C ARG A 35 13.75 -7.00 20.96
N THR A 36 12.83 -7.95 21.07
CA THR A 36 11.49 -7.68 21.61
C THR A 36 11.50 -7.75 23.14
N THR A 37 11.06 -6.67 23.77
CA THR A 37 10.77 -6.63 25.21
C THR A 37 9.39 -6.00 25.40
N ALA A 38 8.52 -6.68 26.14
CA ALA A 38 7.22 -6.14 26.51
C ALA A 38 7.40 -5.14 27.66
N LEU A 39 7.11 -3.88 27.39
CA LEU A 39 7.10 -2.82 28.40
C LEU A 39 5.65 -2.57 28.82
N PRO A 40 5.25 -2.91 30.07
CA PRO A 40 3.85 -2.88 30.46
C PRO A 40 3.17 -1.51 30.30
N ILE A 41 3.87 -0.42 30.65
CA ILE A 41 3.29 0.92 30.56
C ILE A 41 3.18 1.36 29.10
N GLU A 42 4.21 1.15 28.30
CA GLU A 42 4.29 1.65 26.94
C GLU A 42 3.47 0.82 25.95
N HIS A 43 3.33 -0.49 26.19
CA HIS A 43 2.70 -1.44 25.25
C HIS A 43 1.36 -1.99 25.74
N LEU A 44 1.06 -2.01 27.05
CA LEU A 44 -0.19 -2.56 27.60
C LEU A 44 -1.15 -1.49 28.13
N THR A 45 -0.89 -0.21 27.82
CA THR A 45 -1.80 0.91 28.11
C THR A 45 -1.99 1.77 26.86
N TYR A 46 -2.83 2.80 26.94
CA TYR A 46 -2.97 3.80 25.87
C TYR A 46 -1.67 4.54 25.57
N SER A 47 -0.71 4.59 26.51
CA SER A 47 0.66 5.06 26.28
C SER A 47 0.71 6.38 25.49
N THR A 48 1.16 6.35 24.23
CA THR A 48 1.34 7.52 23.36
C THR A 48 0.07 7.93 22.58
N GLY A 49 -1.08 7.40 22.96
CA GLY A 49 -2.38 7.67 22.32
C GLY A 49 -2.56 6.98 20.96
N PRO A 50 -3.62 7.33 20.22
CA PRO A 50 -4.06 6.60 19.02
C PRO A 50 -3.20 6.85 17.77
N ARG A 51 -2.07 7.56 17.90
CA ARG A 51 -1.22 7.96 16.76
C ARG A 51 -0.12 6.94 16.43
N GLY A 52 -0.09 5.81 17.14
CA GLY A 52 1.03 4.88 17.10
C GLY A 52 2.21 5.30 18.00
N SER A 53 3.07 4.34 18.31
CA SER A 53 4.17 4.54 19.27
C SER A 53 5.13 5.62 18.81
N ARG A 54 5.68 6.40 19.74
CA ARG A 54 6.70 7.43 19.44
C ARG A 54 7.94 6.83 18.75
N ARG A 55 8.34 5.61 19.15
CA ARG A 55 9.46 4.89 18.55
C ARG A 55 9.20 4.61 17.07
N LEU A 56 8.04 4.05 16.75
CA LEU A 56 7.66 3.74 15.36
C LEU A 56 7.57 5.02 14.52
N ARG A 57 6.88 6.04 15.04
CA ARG A 57 6.69 7.31 14.33
C ARG A 57 7.99 8.09 14.05
N ARG A 58 9.06 7.84 14.80
CA ARG A 58 10.40 8.39 14.52
C ARG A 58 11.18 7.53 13.52
N ALA A 59 11.11 6.21 13.68
CA ALA A 59 11.86 5.28 12.83
C ALA A 59 11.38 5.27 11.36
N VAL A 60 10.08 5.49 11.11
CA VAL A 60 9.54 5.51 9.75
C VAL A 60 10.12 6.65 8.90
N PRO A 61 10.08 7.94 9.33
CA PRO A 61 10.76 9.00 8.60
C PRO A 61 12.26 8.76 8.41
N GLU A 62 12.97 8.26 9.43
CA GLU A 62 14.41 7.96 9.33
C GLU A 62 14.67 6.94 8.21
N LEU A 63 13.95 5.81 8.21
CA LEU A 63 14.05 4.79 7.15
C LEU A 63 13.74 5.37 5.76
N LEU A 64 12.67 6.18 5.63
CA LEU A 64 12.26 6.72 4.34
C LEU A 64 13.25 7.78 3.80
N ASN A 65 13.81 8.60 4.69
CA ASN A 65 14.83 9.57 4.29
C ASN A 65 16.13 8.88 3.89
N ASP A 66 16.57 7.87 4.66
CA ASP A 66 17.85 7.19 4.47
C ASP A 66 17.83 6.24 3.26
N GLU A 67 16.86 5.33 3.17
CA GLU A 67 16.82 4.30 2.12
C GLU A 67 16.38 4.83 0.76
N PHE A 68 15.45 5.78 0.74
CA PHE A 68 14.89 6.32 -0.52
C PHE A 68 15.46 7.68 -0.91
N GLN A 69 16.39 8.23 -0.11
CA GLN A 69 17.03 9.53 -0.36
C GLN A 69 16.00 10.62 -0.64
N SER A 70 15.04 10.75 0.28
CA SER A 70 13.87 11.61 0.12
C SER A 70 14.27 13.03 -0.29
N ARG A 71 13.66 13.53 -1.38
CA ARG A 71 13.95 14.87 -1.94
C ARG A 71 13.66 15.99 -0.93
N GLU A 72 12.57 15.84 -0.18
CA GLU A 72 12.22 16.69 0.95
C GLU A 72 12.30 15.87 2.22
N THR A 73 12.81 16.46 3.30
CA THR A 73 12.95 15.76 4.57
C THR A 73 11.58 15.40 5.14
N ILE A 74 11.32 14.10 5.24
CA ILE A 74 10.13 13.57 5.91
C ILE A 74 10.33 13.70 7.42
N THR A 75 9.36 14.29 8.10
CA THR A 75 9.35 14.45 9.55
C THR A 75 8.26 13.60 10.19
N ILE A 76 8.25 13.55 11.53
CA ILE A 76 7.19 12.86 12.28
C ILE A 76 5.79 13.41 12.01
N ASP A 77 5.67 14.69 11.64
CA ASP A 77 4.40 15.34 11.34
C ASP A 77 3.84 14.95 9.96
N ASN A 78 4.66 14.32 9.11
CA ASN A 78 4.27 13.78 7.81
C ASN A 78 3.78 12.33 7.89
N VAL A 79 3.80 11.69 9.07
CA VAL A 79 3.53 10.25 9.21
C VAL A 79 2.29 9.99 10.06
N PHE A 80 1.39 9.17 9.51
CA PHE A 80 0.23 8.63 10.20
C PHE A 80 0.27 7.10 10.17
N ILE A 81 0.06 6.46 11.32
CA ILE A 81 0.15 5.00 11.47
C ILE A 81 -1.24 4.38 11.45
N THR A 82 -1.41 3.34 10.64
CA THR A 82 -2.65 2.56 10.50
C THR A 82 -2.35 1.06 10.63
N PRO A 83 -3.34 0.22 10.93
CA PRO A 83 -3.19 -1.23 10.94
C PRO A 83 -3.21 -1.79 9.50
N GLY A 84 -2.17 -1.49 8.73
CA GLY A 84 -1.99 -1.97 7.36
C GLY A 84 -2.56 -1.04 6.28
N LEU A 85 -2.15 -1.28 5.04
CA LEU A 85 -2.41 -0.39 3.91
C LEU A 85 -3.90 -0.31 3.53
N ALA A 86 -4.63 -1.43 3.61
CA ALA A 86 -6.08 -1.45 3.36
C ALA A 86 -6.82 -0.46 4.28
N SER A 87 -6.45 -0.41 5.57
CA SER A 87 -7.01 0.56 6.51
C SER A 87 -6.59 1.99 6.21
N THR A 88 -5.39 2.21 5.66
CA THR A 88 -4.96 3.54 5.21
C THR A 88 -5.81 4.03 4.06
N ILE A 89 -6.02 3.20 3.04
CA ILE A 89 -6.78 3.56 1.84
C ILE A 89 -8.21 3.89 2.24
N ASP A 90 -8.87 3.00 2.98
CA ASP A 90 -10.24 3.22 3.47
C ASP A 90 -10.36 4.50 4.31
N ALA A 91 -9.44 4.74 5.25
CA ALA A 91 -9.48 5.94 6.10
C ALA A 91 -9.24 7.22 5.30
N LEU A 92 -8.31 7.20 4.34
CA LEU A 92 -8.03 8.36 3.49
C LEU A 92 -9.23 8.66 2.60
N THR A 93 -9.76 7.66 1.91
CA THR A 93 -10.95 7.80 1.05
C THR A 93 -12.14 8.33 1.84
N TRP A 94 -12.38 7.81 3.05
CA TRP A 94 -13.48 8.28 3.90
C TRP A 94 -13.37 9.76 4.32
N VAL A 95 -12.16 10.30 4.36
CA VAL A 95 -11.92 11.71 4.72
C VAL A 95 -12.05 12.64 3.51
N ILE A 96 -11.70 12.17 2.30
CA ILE A 96 -11.61 13.02 1.10
C ILE A 96 -12.77 12.86 0.11
N CYS A 97 -13.59 11.83 0.25
CA CYS A 97 -14.70 11.52 -0.65
C CYS A 97 -16.04 11.49 0.09
N ASN A 98 -17.09 11.90 -0.63
CA ASN A 98 -18.47 11.61 -0.29
C ASN A 98 -18.94 10.31 -0.98
N GLU A 99 -20.10 9.83 -0.58
CA GLU A 99 -20.77 8.72 -1.25
C GLU A 99 -20.98 9.02 -2.74
N GLY A 100 -20.55 8.09 -3.60
CA GLY A 100 -20.65 8.22 -5.04
C GLY A 100 -19.48 8.94 -5.72
N ASP A 101 -18.58 9.58 -4.97
CA ASP A 101 -17.37 10.18 -5.56
C ASP A 101 -16.47 9.11 -6.18
N GLY A 102 -15.72 9.50 -7.22
CA GLY A 102 -14.79 8.63 -7.94
C GLY A 102 -13.33 8.97 -7.66
N ILE A 103 -12.49 7.95 -7.45
CA ILE A 103 -11.03 8.05 -7.42
C ILE A 103 -10.48 7.47 -8.72
N LEU A 104 -9.81 8.31 -9.52
CA LEU A 104 -9.12 7.88 -10.73
C LEU A 104 -7.90 7.02 -10.39
N VAL A 105 -7.82 5.79 -10.94
CA VAL A 105 -6.69 4.87 -10.74
C VAL A 105 -6.24 4.32 -12.09
N LEU A 106 -4.95 4.46 -12.39
CA LEU A 106 -4.32 4.00 -13.62
C LEU A 106 -4.42 2.47 -13.76
N GLN A 107 -4.76 1.98 -14.95
CA GLN A 107 -4.82 0.54 -15.23
C GLN A 107 -3.52 0.01 -15.85
N PRO A 108 -3.11 -1.24 -15.55
CA PRO A 108 -3.72 -2.14 -14.56
C PRO A 108 -3.42 -1.73 -13.11
N TYR A 109 -4.33 -2.03 -12.18
CA TYR A 109 -4.18 -1.69 -10.76
C TYR A 109 -4.42 -2.89 -9.84
N TYR A 110 -4.06 -2.72 -8.56
CA TYR A 110 -4.33 -3.68 -7.50
C TYR A 110 -5.85 -3.87 -7.29
N ASN A 111 -6.36 -5.05 -7.62
CA ASN A 111 -7.80 -5.37 -7.55
C ASN A 111 -8.44 -5.17 -6.16
N GLY A 112 -7.66 -5.16 -5.07
CA GLY A 112 -8.19 -4.85 -3.75
C GLY A 112 -8.63 -3.38 -3.59
N PHE A 113 -8.18 -2.46 -4.45
CA PHE A 113 -8.67 -1.08 -4.44
C PHE A 113 -10.19 -0.98 -4.59
N ASP A 114 -10.81 -1.86 -5.39
CA ASP A 114 -12.28 -1.87 -5.55
C ASP A 114 -13.01 -2.18 -4.24
N VAL A 115 -12.34 -2.87 -3.30
CA VAL A 115 -12.86 -3.19 -1.96
C VAL A 115 -12.48 -2.08 -0.97
N ASP A 116 -11.21 -1.70 -0.94
CA ASP A 116 -10.65 -0.78 0.05
C ASP A 116 -11.22 0.64 -0.09
N ILE A 117 -11.43 1.13 -1.32
CA ILE A 117 -12.01 2.45 -1.59
C ILE A 117 -13.51 2.44 -1.32
N LEU A 118 -14.20 1.36 -1.70
CA LEU A 118 -15.65 1.23 -1.53
C LEU A 118 -16.06 1.22 -0.05
N ASN A 119 -15.32 0.49 0.78
CA ASN A 119 -15.67 0.06 2.13
C ASN A 119 -16.58 1.03 2.94
N ARG A 120 -16.02 2.02 3.66
CA ARG A 120 -16.84 2.95 4.47
C ARG A 120 -17.38 4.16 3.70
N SER A 121 -16.74 4.52 2.59
CA SER A 121 -17.00 5.79 1.90
C SER A 121 -18.09 5.68 0.83
N ASN A 122 -18.39 4.47 0.33
CA ASN A 122 -19.15 4.26 -0.91
C ASN A 122 -18.59 4.95 -2.17
N ALA A 123 -17.33 5.40 -2.13
CA ALA A 123 -16.61 5.89 -3.28
C ALA A 123 -16.28 4.76 -4.27
N ARG A 124 -15.91 5.13 -5.50
CA ARG A 124 -15.68 4.17 -6.58
C ARG A 124 -14.30 4.34 -7.18
N VAL A 125 -13.67 3.22 -7.52
CA VAL A 125 -12.51 3.24 -8.41
C VAL A 125 -13.00 3.56 -9.83
N VAL A 126 -12.37 4.53 -10.45
CA VAL A 126 -12.55 4.85 -11.86
C VAL A 126 -11.25 4.49 -12.57
N GLY A 127 -11.26 3.36 -13.26
CA GLY A 127 -10.11 2.88 -14.01
C GLY A 127 -9.73 3.82 -15.15
N VAL A 128 -8.46 4.22 -15.20
CA VAL A 128 -7.90 5.07 -16.26
C VAL A 128 -7.09 4.21 -17.23
N PRO A 129 -7.60 3.93 -18.44
CA PRO A 129 -6.87 3.19 -19.45
C PRO A 129 -5.85 4.08 -20.16
N TYR A 130 -4.74 3.47 -20.60
CA TYR A 130 -3.74 4.13 -21.44
C TYR A 130 -3.99 4.00 -22.95
N ASN A 131 -5.01 3.23 -23.33
CA ASN A 131 -5.30 3.00 -24.74
C ASN A 131 -5.63 4.30 -25.47
N GLY A 132 -4.88 4.60 -26.53
CA GLY A 132 -5.03 5.82 -27.32
C GLY A 132 -4.40 7.07 -26.68
N ILE A 133 -3.64 6.93 -25.60
CA ILE A 133 -2.85 8.04 -25.05
C ILE A 133 -1.58 8.22 -25.87
N GLU A 134 -1.36 9.45 -26.35
CA GLU A 134 -0.16 9.79 -27.12
C GLU A 134 1.12 9.59 -26.29
N GLY A 135 2.01 8.74 -26.80
CA GLY A 135 3.26 8.38 -26.14
C GLY A 135 3.18 7.06 -25.35
N TYR A 136 2.01 6.42 -25.27
CA TYR A 136 1.87 5.07 -24.73
C TYR A 136 2.05 4.02 -25.84
N SER A 137 2.96 3.08 -25.60
CA SER A 137 3.25 1.92 -26.44
C SER A 137 3.16 0.62 -25.65
N ASP A 138 3.73 0.57 -24.45
CA ASP A 138 3.74 -0.63 -23.61
C ASP A 138 3.71 -0.29 -22.11
N LEU A 139 3.88 -1.30 -21.25
CA LEU A 139 3.78 -1.15 -19.81
C LEU A 139 4.96 -0.39 -19.19
N ASP A 140 6.10 -0.26 -19.87
CA ASP A 140 7.22 0.52 -19.36
C ASP A 140 6.87 2.02 -19.39
N ASP A 141 5.98 2.44 -20.30
CA ASP A 141 5.50 3.82 -20.39
C ASP A 141 4.65 4.25 -19.19
N LEU A 142 4.18 3.32 -18.36
CA LEU A 142 3.46 3.61 -17.11
C LEU A 142 4.33 4.41 -16.11
N PHE A 143 5.65 4.29 -16.21
CA PHE A 143 6.58 5.02 -15.36
C PHE A 143 6.94 6.41 -15.91
N HIS A 144 6.43 6.77 -17.09
CA HIS A 144 6.62 8.11 -17.67
C HIS A 144 5.56 9.09 -17.15
N PRO A 145 5.96 10.15 -16.41
CA PRO A 145 5.01 11.08 -15.79
C PRO A 145 4.09 11.79 -16.80
N GLU A 146 4.61 12.11 -17.99
CA GLU A 146 3.83 12.80 -19.03
C GLU A 146 2.72 11.92 -19.60
N VAL A 147 2.98 10.63 -19.80
CA VAL A 147 1.98 9.67 -20.31
C VAL A 147 0.89 9.47 -19.26
N THR A 148 1.29 9.28 -18.00
CA THR A 148 0.38 9.19 -16.85
C THR A 148 -0.51 10.43 -16.73
N ARG A 149 0.08 11.63 -16.81
CA ARG A 149 -0.66 12.89 -16.72
C ARG A 149 -1.71 13.01 -17.84
N LYS A 150 -1.32 12.75 -19.09
CA LYS A 150 -2.25 12.76 -20.23
C LYS A 150 -3.39 11.76 -20.05
N ALA A 151 -3.10 10.56 -19.53
CA ALA A 151 -4.13 9.54 -19.29
C ALA A 151 -5.16 10.00 -18.25
N ILE A 152 -4.69 10.55 -17.12
CA ILE A 152 -5.56 11.07 -16.05
C ILE A 152 -6.39 12.26 -16.54
N GLU A 153 -5.78 13.22 -17.25
CA GLU A 153 -6.48 14.36 -17.84
C GLU A 153 -7.55 13.92 -18.84
N ALA A 154 -7.23 12.96 -19.71
CA ALA A 154 -8.18 12.43 -20.70
C ALA A 154 -9.36 11.69 -20.04
N ALA A 155 -9.14 11.01 -18.92
CA ALA A 155 -10.21 10.37 -18.15
C ALA A 155 -11.06 11.40 -17.41
N PHE A 156 -10.43 12.39 -16.76
CA PHE A 156 -11.12 13.45 -16.03
C PHE A 156 -12.05 14.26 -16.94
N ASN A 157 -11.62 14.59 -18.15
CA ASN A 157 -12.42 15.36 -19.11
C ASN A 157 -13.62 14.59 -19.70
N LYS A 158 -13.74 13.28 -19.45
CA LYS A 158 -14.87 12.44 -19.89
C LYS A 158 -15.93 12.24 -18.79
N ALA A 159 -15.59 12.56 -17.54
CA ALA A 159 -16.48 12.47 -16.38
C ALA A 159 -17.41 13.69 -16.30
#